data_AF-A0A3B5AD15-F1
#
_entry.id   AF-A0A3B5AD15-F1
#
_cell.length_a   1.000
_cell.length_b   1.000
_cell.length_c   1.000
_cell.angle_alpha   90.00
_cell.angle_beta   90.00
_cell.angle_gamma   90.00
#
_symmetry.space_group_name_H-M   'P 1'
#
loop_
_entity.id
_entity.type
_entity.pdbx_description
1 polymer ?
#
loop_
_entity_poly.entity_id
_entity_poly.type
_entity_poly.pdbx_seq_one_letter_code
_entity_poly.pdbx_strand_id
1 'polypeptide(L)'
;MEAEFREIDENGSWSAIYQEIRQLSCELPCKLAKLPENKTRNRYRDVSPFDHSRICLQLGTNDYINASLITAEEAQRNYILTQGPLPNTCGHFWEMVWEQRTRGVVMLNRVIEKGSIKCAQYWPHREEKDAIFQDTNFKLTFVSEDIKSYYTVRQLELENLSTQETREILHFHYTTWPDFGVPESPASFLNFLFKVRESGCLNSDQGPVVVHCSAGIGRSGTFCLVDTCLLLMSLRKDPSSVRIRDVLLEMRRYRMGLIQTADQLRFSYLAVIEGAKYIKGDTSLQESWKELSNEEDDPPEFTPPPPPPLPPPRDPHNGKLELSFFPENDELIRQMKTHSLGSTQELDLRKRNITAPQPPPHSADQLDDHMGIRDITSKAPNKSQQQHEEEELELPEAANQQKEGSPVPGAWSPLLTNVCLCTALALSAYACYRAYFH
;
A
#
# COMPACT_ATOMS: atom_id res chain seq x y z
N MET A 1 -19.69 12.58 -2.35
CA MET A 1 -19.26 11.18 -2.40
C MET A 1 -20.40 10.17 -2.16
N GLU A 2 -21.05 10.11 -0.99
CA GLU A 2 -22.13 9.11 -0.76
C GLU A 2 -23.35 9.29 -1.68
N ALA A 3 -23.75 10.55 -1.95
CA ALA A 3 -24.83 10.84 -2.89
C ALA A 3 -24.43 10.45 -4.32
N GLU A 4 -23.23 10.87 -4.76
CA GLU A 4 -22.64 10.48 -6.06
C GLU A 4 -22.53 8.96 -6.21
N PHE A 5 -22.10 8.23 -5.18
CA PHE A 5 -22.05 6.77 -5.19
C PHE A 5 -23.42 6.17 -5.43
N ARG A 6 -24.44 6.59 -4.65
CA ARG A 6 -25.81 6.08 -4.80
C ARG A 6 -26.37 6.36 -6.19
N GLU A 7 -26.16 7.57 -6.70
CA GLU A 7 -26.59 7.96 -8.05
C GLU A 7 -25.94 7.06 -9.12
N ILE A 8 -24.63 6.82 -9.05
CA ILE A 8 -23.94 5.96 -10.03
C ILE A 8 -24.41 4.50 -9.90
N ASP A 9 -24.63 4.01 -8.67
CA ASP A 9 -25.02 2.62 -8.40
C ASP A 9 -26.46 2.33 -8.84
N GLU A 10 -27.41 3.23 -8.52
CA GLU A 10 -28.81 3.15 -8.94
C GLU A 10 -28.95 3.21 -10.47
N ASN A 11 -28.11 4.02 -11.12
CA ASN A 11 -28.09 4.15 -12.58
C ASN A 11 -27.23 3.07 -13.27
N GLY A 12 -26.58 2.17 -12.54
CA GLY A 12 -25.71 1.13 -13.11
C GLY A 12 -24.56 1.68 -13.97
N SER A 13 -24.10 2.91 -13.70
CA SER A 13 -23.28 3.71 -14.63
C SER A 13 -21.77 3.62 -14.37
N TRP A 14 -21.31 2.73 -13.49
CA TRP A 14 -19.89 2.56 -13.14
C TRP A 14 -18.97 2.34 -14.35
N SER A 15 -19.41 1.55 -15.33
CA SER A 15 -18.65 1.33 -16.56
C SER A 15 -18.43 2.61 -17.35
N ALA A 16 -19.44 3.47 -17.47
CA ALA A 16 -19.35 4.73 -18.20
C ALA A 16 -18.40 5.71 -17.48
N ILE A 17 -18.55 5.86 -16.16
CA ILE A 17 -17.67 6.71 -15.33
C ILE A 17 -16.22 6.24 -15.41
N TYR A 18 -15.98 4.93 -15.34
CA TYR A 18 -14.63 4.38 -15.49
C TYR A 18 -14.02 4.65 -16.87
N GLN A 19 -14.80 4.52 -17.95
CA GLN A 19 -14.31 4.87 -19.30
C GLN A 19 -14.03 6.37 -19.44
N GLU A 20 -14.84 7.24 -18.86
CA GLU A 20 -14.59 8.68 -18.85
C GLU A 20 -13.25 9.01 -18.18
N ILE A 21 -12.96 8.41 -17.01
CA ILE A 21 -11.66 8.57 -16.34
C ILE A 21 -10.51 8.08 -17.22
N ARG A 22 -10.68 6.97 -17.96
CA ARG A 22 -9.67 6.50 -18.92
C ARG A 22 -9.45 7.51 -20.05
N GLN A 23 -10.50 8.11 -20.58
CA GLN A 23 -10.39 9.12 -21.64
C GLN A 23 -9.75 10.42 -21.16
N LEU A 24 -9.99 10.81 -19.91
CA LEU A 24 -9.41 12.00 -19.29
C LEU A 24 -7.97 11.79 -18.78
N SER A 25 -7.50 10.54 -18.71
CA SER A 25 -6.16 10.23 -18.22
C SER A 25 -5.10 10.73 -19.19
N CYS A 26 -4.03 11.33 -18.67
CA CYS A 26 -2.93 11.83 -19.49
C CYS A 26 -2.14 10.68 -20.13
N GLU A 27 -1.83 10.81 -21.41
CA GLU A 27 -0.84 9.98 -22.08
C GLU A 27 0.52 10.67 -22.05
N LEU A 28 1.43 10.18 -21.21
CA LEU A 28 2.77 10.73 -21.04
C LEU A 28 3.84 9.78 -21.61
N PRO A 29 5.04 10.28 -21.96
CA PRO A 29 6.08 9.46 -22.58
C PRO A 29 6.59 8.31 -21.67
N CYS A 30 6.83 7.15 -22.27
CA CYS A 30 7.47 5.97 -21.65
C CYS A 30 8.68 5.50 -22.47
N LYS A 31 9.46 6.42 -23.04
CA LYS A 31 10.50 6.12 -24.04
C LYS A 31 11.54 5.15 -23.49
N LEU A 32 11.98 5.35 -22.24
CA LEU A 32 13.03 4.53 -21.62
C LEU A 32 12.55 3.10 -21.37
N ALA A 33 11.29 2.94 -20.96
CA ALA A 33 10.68 1.63 -20.76
C ALA A 33 10.56 0.81 -22.05
N LYS A 34 10.50 1.47 -23.22
CA LYS A 34 10.38 0.82 -24.53
C LYS A 34 11.71 0.54 -25.23
N LEU A 35 12.85 0.92 -24.63
CA LEU A 35 14.16 0.60 -25.18
C LEU A 35 14.34 -0.93 -25.29
N PRO A 36 14.99 -1.45 -26.35
CA PRO A 36 15.17 -2.88 -26.56
C PRO A 36 15.83 -3.61 -25.36
N GLU A 37 16.83 -2.98 -24.75
CA GLU A 37 17.54 -3.49 -23.56
C GLU A 37 16.66 -3.64 -22.31
N ASN A 38 15.56 -2.88 -22.22
CA ASN A 38 14.64 -2.90 -21.09
C ASN A 38 13.46 -3.85 -21.29
N LYS A 39 13.35 -4.51 -22.45
CA LYS A 39 12.25 -5.42 -22.76
C LYS A 39 12.11 -6.55 -21.73
N THR A 40 13.23 -7.11 -21.27
CA THR A 40 13.27 -8.21 -20.29
C THR A 40 13.07 -7.75 -18.85
N ARG A 41 13.04 -6.43 -18.59
CA ARG A 41 12.73 -5.84 -17.27
C ARG A 41 11.25 -5.49 -17.11
N ASN A 42 10.43 -5.70 -18.15
CA ASN A 42 9.00 -5.42 -18.16
C ASN A 42 8.18 -6.72 -18.16
N ARG A 43 7.33 -6.89 -17.15
CA ARG A 43 6.42 -8.05 -17.08
C ARG A 43 5.34 -8.00 -18.15
N TYR A 44 4.82 -6.81 -18.41
CA TYR A 44 3.74 -6.57 -19.37
C TYR A 44 4.16 -5.50 -20.39
N ARG A 45 3.91 -5.76 -21.67
CA ARG A 45 4.31 -4.85 -22.77
C ARG A 45 3.54 -3.53 -22.73
N ASP A 46 2.31 -3.57 -22.25
CA ASP A 46 1.33 -2.50 -22.19
C ASP A 46 1.34 -1.72 -20.87
N VAL A 47 2.17 -2.12 -19.89
CA VAL A 47 2.30 -1.42 -18.61
C VAL A 47 3.74 -0.94 -18.43
N SER A 48 3.94 0.38 -18.43
CA SER A 48 5.26 1.00 -18.33
C SER A 48 5.23 2.23 -17.43
N PRO A 49 6.32 2.54 -16.71
CA PRO A 49 6.41 3.81 -15.98
C PRO A 49 6.54 4.97 -16.98
N PHE A 50 6.02 6.14 -16.62
CA PHE A 50 6.32 7.36 -17.36
C PHE A 50 7.76 7.82 -17.09
N ASP A 51 8.38 8.45 -18.08
CA ASP A 51 9.80 8.82 -18.01
C ASP A 51 10.08 9.82 -16.88
N HIS A 52 9.14 10.72 -16.57
CA HIS A 52 9.32 11.78 -15.57
C HIS A 52 9.15 11.31 -14.11
N SER A 53 8.45 10.21 -13.89
CA SER A 53 8.10 9.69 -12.55
C SER A 53 8.74 8.34 -12.25
N ARG A 54 9.47 7.74 -13.20
CA ARG A 54 10.13 6.44 -12.98
C ARG A 54 11.14 6.53 -11.83
N ILE A 55 11.33 5.42 -11.14
CA ILE A 55 12.50 5.27 -10.26
C ILE A 55 13.73 4.96 -11.12
N CYS A 56 14.87 5.53 -10.73
CA CYS A 56 16.17 5.31 -11.35
C CYS A 56 17.08 4.61 -10.33
N LEU A 57 17.56 3.43 -10.69
CA LEU A 57 18.55 2.67 -9.91
C LEU A 57 19.93 3.36 -9.99
N GLN A 58 20.76 3.23 -8.95
CA GLN A 58 22.07 3.88 -8.89
C GLN A 58 23.23 2.89 -9.09
N LEU A 59 23.01 1.59 -8.95
CA LEU A 59 24.00 0.56 -9.23
C LEU A 59 23.92 0.07 -10.69
N GLY A 60 25.06 -0.40 -11.19
CA GLY A 60 25.18 -0.95 -12.54
C GLY A 60 25.09 0.11 -13.66
N THR A 61 24.99 -0.37 -14.90
CA THR A 61 25.01 0.48 -16.10
C THR A 61 23.63 0.86 -16.62
N ASN A 62 22.58 0.15 -16.19
CA ASN A 62 21.20 0.36 -16.63
C ASN A 62 20.32 0.69 -15.42
N ASP A 63 19.91 1.97 -15.35
CA ASP A 63 19.13 2.55 -14.24
C ASP A 63 17.63 2.18 -14.26
N TYR A 64 17.20 1.33 -15.19
CA TYR A 64 15.79 1.06 -15.42
C TYR A 64 15.20 0.00 -14.49
N ILE A 65 14.10 0.36 -13.84
CA ILE A 65 13.15 -0.55 -13.20
C ILE A 65 11.72 -0.11 -13.53
N ASN A 66 10.77 -1.05 -13.70
CA ASN A 66 9.37 -0.71 -13.93
C ASN A 66 8.68 -0.31 -12.61
N ALA A 67 9.01 0.88 -12.13
CA ALA A 67 8.46 1.47 -10.92
C ALA A 67 8.24 2.98 -11.12
N SER A 68 7.22 3.53 -10.47
CA SER A 68 6.87 4.96 -10.54
C SER A 68 6.72 5.53 -9.13
N LEU A 69 7.35 6.68 -8.87
CA LEU A 69 7.07 7.50 -7.71
C LEU A 69 5.76 8.26 -7.95
N ILE A 70 4.79 8.03 -7.08
CA ILE A 70 3.51 8.76 -7.06
C ILE A 70 3.56 9.71 -5.88
N THR A 71 3.41 11.00 -6.16
CA THR A 71 3.41 12.06 -5.15
C THR A 71 2.03 12.66 -5.03
N ALA A 72 1.37 12.44 -3.89
CA ALA A 72 0.16 13.15 -3.51
C ALA A 72 0.56 14.37 -2.70
N GLU A 73 0.89 15.47 -3.39
CA GLU A 73 1.51 16.68 -2.81
C GLU A 73 0.71 17.24 -1.63
N GLU A 74 -0.59 17.47 -1.82
CA GLU A 74 -1.46 18.00 -0.77
C GLU A 74 -1.58 17.03 0.42
N ALA A 75 -1.60 15.73 0.15
CA ALA A 75 -1.66 14.71 1.18
C ALA A 75 -0.30 14.49 1.88
N GLN A 76 0.78 15.11 1.39
CA GLN A 76 2.16 14.90 1.82
C GLN A 76 2.54 13.41 1.90
N ARG A 77 2.07 12.62 0.92
CA ARG A 77 2.28 11.18 0.88
C ARG A 77 2.90 10.77 -0.46
N ASN A 78 3.93 9.95 -0.37
CA ASN A 78 4.61 9.36 -1.52
C ASN A 78 4.46 7.83 -1.50
N TYR A 79 4.29 7.25 -2.69
CA TYR A 79 4.28 5.81 -2.88
C TYR A 79 5.17 5.45 -4.06
N ILE A 80 5.79 4.27 -4.02
CA ILE A 80 6.41 3.67 -5.20
C ILE A 80 5.51 2.54 -5.67
N LEU A 81 4.88 2.70 -6.84
CA LEU A 81 4.11 1.63 -7.46
C LEU A 81 4.97 0.91 -8.50
N THR A 82 5.11 -0.41 -8.35
CA THR A 82 5.97 -1.24 -9.19
C THR A 82 5.27 -2.53 -9.62
N GLN A 83 5.76 -3.17 -10.68
CA GLN A 83 5.29 -4.50 -11.06
C GLN A 83 5.74 -5.56 -10.05
N GLY A 84 5.08 -6.71 -10.02
CA GLY A 84 5.58 -7.89 -9.32
C GLY A 84 6.92 -8.31 -9.93
N PRO A 85 8.01 -8.39 -9.15
CA PRO A 85 9.35 -8.68 -9.68
C PRO A 85 9.38 -9.89 -10.61
N LEU A 86 10.18 -9.79 -11.67
CA LEU A 86 10.55 -10.92 -12.52
C LEU A 86 11.76 -11.63 -11.90
N PRO A 87 12.05 -12.90 -12.27
CA PRO A 87 13.23 -13.61 -11.76
C PRO A 87 14.54 -12.82 -11.93
N ASN A 88 14.70 -12.13 -13.05
CA ASN A 88 15.87 -11.29 -13.38
C ASN A 88 15.77 -9.85 -12.85
N THR A 89 14.75 -9.52 -12.04
CA THR A 89 14.59 -8.18 -11.45
C THR A 89 14.35 -8.20 -9.95
N CYS A 90 14.57 -9.32 -9.27
CA CYS A 90 14.48 -9.38 -7.81
C CYS A 90 15.60 -8.56 -7.14
N GLY A 91 16.84 -8.64 -7.63
CA GLY A 91 17.95 -7.81 -7.13
C GLY A 91 17.67 -6.32 -7.29
N HIS A 92 17.32 -5.90 -8.52
CA HIS A 92 16.88 -4.54 -8.82
C HIS A 92 15.74 -4.03 -7.91
N PHE A 93 14.80 -4.90 -7.53
CA PHE A 93 13.71 -4.52 -6.62
C PHE A 93 14.23 -4.19 -5.21
N TRP A 94 15.15 -5.00 -4.68
CA TRP A 94 15.73 -4.77 -3.35
C TRP A 94 16.74 -3.63 -3.33
N GLU A 95 17.46 -3.42 -4.44
CA GLU A 95 18.25 -2.21 -4.66
C GLU A 95 17.36 -0.96 -4.56
N MET A 96 16.23 -0.93 -5.27
CA MET A 96 15.27 0.17 -5.19
C MET A 96 14.77 0.39 -3.74
N VAL A 97 14.38 -0.68 -3.03
CA VAL A 97 13.93 -0.59 -1.63
C VAL A 97 15.02 0.03 -0.74
N TRP A 98 16.28 -0.37 -0.93
CA TRP A 98 17.42 0.17 -0.20
C TRP A 98 17.68 1.65 -0.51
N GLU A 99 17.79 2.00 -1.79
CA GLU A 99 18.13 3.36 -2.23
C GLU A 99 17.06 4.38 -1.86
N GLN A 100 15.79 3.97 -1.96
CA GLN A 100 14.65 4.82 -1.63
C GLN A 100 14.34 4.86 -0.12
N ARG A 101 15.14 4.18 0.71
CA ARG A 101 14.97 4.10 2.17
C ARG A 101 13.57 3.64 2.58
N THR A 102 13.00 2.74 1.77
CA THR A 102 11.67 2.18 2.01
C THR A 102 11.71 1.31 3.27
N ARG A 103 10.75 1.51 4.18
CA ARG A 103 10.58 0.66 5.37
C ARG A 103 9.54 -0.44 5.19
N GLY A 104 8.57 -0.23 4.30
CA GLY A 104 7.45 -1.16 4.09
C GLY A 104 7.25 -1.54 2.62
N VAL A 105 6.97 -2.82 2.38
CA VAL A 105 6.54 -3.35 1.08
C VAL A 105 5.13 -3.92 1.21
N VAL A 106 4.19 -3.43 0.41
CA VAL A 106 2.80 -3.89 0.34
C VAL A 106 2.62 -4.73 -0.93
N MET A 107 2.42 -6.03 -0.76
CA MET A 107 2.18 -7.01 -1.81
C MET A 107 0.69 -7.39 -1.85
N LEU A 108 0.02 -7.12 -2.97
CA LEU A 108 -1.44 -7.30 -3.11
C LEU A 108 -1.82 -8.45 -4.05
N ASN A 109 -0.90 -9.39 -4.31
CA ASN A 109 -1.14 -10.56 -5.16
C ASN A 109 -0.50 -11.81 -4.58
N ARG A 110 -0.93 -12.98 -5.04
CA ARG A 110 -0.19 -14.24 -4.83
C ARG A 110 0.85 -14.45 -5.93
N VAL A 111 1.89 -15.22 -5.62
CA VAL A 111 2.93 -15.62 -6.60
C VAL A 111 2.29 -16.27 -7.82
N ILE A 112 1.31 -17.15 -7.59
CA ILE A 112 0.55 -17.84 -8.62
C ILE A 112 -0.93 -17.48 -8.47
N GLU A 113 -1.58 -17.07 -9.55
CA GLU A 113 -3.02 -16.81 -9.60
C GLU A 113 -3.60 -17.42 -10.86
N LYS A 114 -4.70 -18.17 -10.73
CA LYS A 114 -5.36 -18.88 -11.85
C LYS A 114 -4.36 -19.71 -12.67
N GLY A 115 -3.43 -20.40 -11.98
CA GLY A 115 -2.40 -21.26 -12.59
C GLY A 115 -1.24 -20.53 -13.27
N SER A 116 -1.19 -19.19 -13.24
CA SER A 116 -0.14 -18.40 -13.88
C SER A 116 0.76 -17.71 -12.86
N ILE A 117 2.07 -17.66 -13.12
CA ILE A 117 3.04 -16.92 -12.30
C ILE A 117 2.84 -15.42 -12.50
N LYS A 118 2.40 -14.73 -11.45
CA LYS A 118 2.12 -13.29 -11.42
C LYS A 118 3.23 -12.46 -10.80
N CYS A 119 4.10 -13.08 -10.02
CA CYS A 119 5.23 -12.46 -9.34
C CYS A 119 6.29 -13.54 -9.10
N ALA A 120 7.58 -13.19 -9.13
CA ALA A 120 8.61 -14.11 -8.65
C ALA A 120 8.52 -14.26 -7.12
N GLN A 121 9.05 -15.35 -6.60
CA GLN A 121 9.34 -15.49 -5.17
C GLN A 121 10.57 -14.63 -4.87
N TYR A 122 10.36 -13.36 -4.52
CA TYR A 122 11.43 -12.37 -4.35
C TYR A 122 11.86 -12.19 -2.89
N TRP A 123 11.28 -12.98 -1.97
CA TRP A 123 11.64 -13.04 -0.55
C TRP A 123 11.93 -14.49 -0.14
N PRO A 124 12.76 -14.72 0.89
CA PRO A 124 13.06 -16.06 1.39
C PRO A 124 11.80 -16.80 1.86
N HIS A 125 11.77 -18.12 1.63
CA HIS A 125 10.80 -19.00 2.28
C HIS A 125 11.16 -19.22 3.75
N ARG A 126 10.23 -19.74 4.55
CA ARG A 126 10.48 -20.01 5.97
C ARG A 126 11.62 -21.02 6.17
N GLU A 127 11.74 -21.98 5.25
CA GLU A 127 12.78 -23.03 5.25
C GLU A 127 14.13 -22.49 4.77
N GLU A 128 14.11 -21.54 3.84
CA GLU A 128 15.29 -20.91 3.25
C GLU A 128 15.48 -19.55 3.91
N LYS A 129 16.20 -19.50 5.03
CA LYS A 129 16.33 -18.27 5.83
C LYS A 129 16.85 -17.06 5.05
N ASP A 130 17.71 -17.28 4.04
CA ASP A 130 18.42 -16.22 3.33
C ASP A 130 18.19 -16.31 1.83
N ALA A 131 18.02 -15.15 1.18
CA ALA A 131 18.05 -14.99 -0.26
C ALA A 131 19.17 -13.99 -0.64
N ILE A 132 20.08 -14.38 -1.52
CA ILE A 132 21.21 -13.54 -1.97
C ILE A 132 21.01 -13.13 -3.42
N PHE A 133 21.02 -11.82 -3.66
CA PHE A 133 20.92 -11.19 -4.98
C PHE A 133 22.31 -10.71 -5.41
N GLN A 134 23.04 -11.59 -6.11
CA GLN A 134 24.44 -11.38 -6.49
C GLN A 134 24.64 -10.23 -7.48
N ASP A 135 23.65 -9.97 -8.34
CA ASP A 135 23.65 -8.89 -9.33
C ASP A 135 23.69 -7.50 -8.68
N THR A 136 23.11 -7.35 -7.51
CA THR A 136 23.01 -6.08 -6.78
C THR A 136 23.71 -6.08 -5.41
N ASN A 137 24.36 -7.19 -5.03
CA ASN A 137 25.03 -7.37 -3.73
C ASN A 137 24.13 -7.11 -2.51
N PHE A 138 22.90 -7.61 -2.55
CA PHE A 138 21.98 -7.58 -1.40
C PHE A 138 21.72 -8.98 -0.88
N LYS A 139 21.59 -9.12 0.43
CA LYS A 139 21.08 -10.31 1.10
C LYS A 139 19.81 -9.94 1.85
N LEU A 140 18.81 -10.81 1.76
CA LEU A 140 17.56 -10.66 2.48
C LEU A 140 17.38 -11.87 3.38
N THR A 141 17.18 -11.61 4.67
CA THR A 141 17.03 -12.62 5.71
C THR A 141 15.61 -12.61 6.24
N PHE A 142 15.00 -13.77 6.36
CA PHE A 142 13.72 -13.96 7.04
C PHE A 142 13.91 -13.86 8.56
N VAL A 143 13.14 -13.00 9.23
CA VAL A 143 13.19 -12.83 10.69
C VAL A 143 11.97 -13.47 11.36
N SER A 144 10.77 -13.05 10.98
CA SER A 144 9.53 -13.56 11.55
C SER A 144 8.34 -13.35 10.59
N GLU A 145 7.25 -14.07 10.84
CA GLU A 145 5.97 -13.84 10.18
C GLU A 145 4.80 -13.98 11.16
N ASP A 146 3.77 -13.17 10.93
CA ASP A 146 2.46 -13.24 11.55
C ASP A 146 1.43 -13.49 10.45
N ILE A 147 0.84 -14.69 10.45
CA ILE A 147 -0.09 -15.16 9.42
C ILE A 147 -1.52 -14.98 9.94
N LYS A 148 -2.33 -14.26 9.17
CA LYS A 148 -3.76 -14.03 9.39
C LYS A 148 -4.56 -14.64 8.25
N SER A 149 -5.87 -14.69 8.40
CA SER A 149 -6.76 -15.36 7.44
C SER A 149 -6.65 -14.81 6.01
N TYR A 150 -6.50 -13.49 5.85
CA TYR A 150 -6.44 -12.83 4.52
C TYR A 150 -5.16 -12.02 4.26
N TYR A 151 -4.24 -11.95 5.22
CA TYR A 151 -2.95 -11.30 5.05
C TYR A 151 -1.84 -11.95 5.87
N THR A 152 -0.60 -11.63 5.54
CA THR A 152 0.57 -12.01 6.32
C THR A 152 1.47 -10.81 6.48
N VAL A 153 2.02 -10.60 7.67
CA VAL A 153 3.04 -9.59 7.93
C VAL A 153 4.35 -10.31 8.19
N ARG A 154 5.40 -10.00 7.43
CA ARG A 154 6.75 -10.55 7.66
C ARG A 154 7.69 -9.44 8.08
N GLN A 155 8.60 -9.77 8.99
CA GLN A 155 9.78 -8.97 9.25
C GLN A 155 10.94 -9.59 8.47
N LEU A 156 11.61 -8.75 7.69
CA LEU A 156 12.76 -9.12 6.88
C LEU A 156 13.93 -8.21 7.25
N GLU A 157 15.14 -8.72 7.16
CA GLU A 157 16.35 -7.92 7.28
C GLU A 157 17.03 -7.85 5.91
N LEU A 158 17.15 -6.63 5.38
CA LEU A 158 17.86 -6.35 4.14
C LEU A 158 19.27 -5.86 4.46
N GLU A 159 20.27 -6.60 4.01
CA GLU A 159 21.69 -6.28 4.18
C GLU A 159 22.30 -5.86 2.84
N ASN A 160 22.99 -4.71 2.84
CA ASN A 160 23.88 -4.34 1.76
C ASN A 160 25.24 -5.02 1.97
N LEU A 161 25.55 -6.04 1.17
CA LEU A 161 26.78 -6.83 1.35
C LEU A 161 28.04 -6.02 1.09
N SER A 162 27.95 -4.91 0.35
CA SER A 162 29.09 -4.03 0.06
C SER A 162 29.46 -3.15 1.26
N THR A 163 28.48 -2.73 2.06
CA THR A 163 28.68 -1.82 3.21
C THR A 163 28.51 -2.51 4.56
N GLN A 164 27.93 -3.71 4.59
CA GLN A 164 27.53 -4.47 5.78
C GLN A 164 26.46 -3.75 6.63
N GLU A 165 25.82 -2.71 6.09
CA GLU A 165 24.68 -2.07 6.74
C GLU A 165 23.42 -2.94 6.59
N THR A 166 22.63 -3.04 7.66
CA THR A 166 21.34 -3.76 7.66
C THR A 166 20.18 -2.83 7.94
N ARG A 167 19.00 -3.18 7.41
CA ARG A 167 17.73 -2.49 7.66
C ARG A 167 16.59 -3.48 7.81
N GLU A 168 15.71 -3.20 8.76
CA GLU A 168 14.43 -3.91 8.89
C GLU A 168 13.47 -3.45 7.78
N ILE A 169 12.82 -4.41 7.13
CA ILE A 169 11.75 -4.20 6.17
C ILE A 169 10.51 -4.96 6.62
N LEU A 170 9.38 -4.27 6.69
CA LEU A 170 8.08 -4.90 6.92
C LEU A 170 7.44 -5.26 5.57
N HIS A 171 7.06 -6.53 5.41
CA HIS A 171 6.40 -7.04 4.22
C HIS A 171 4.95 -7.38 4.54
N PHE A 172 4.01 -6.61 3.99
CA PHE A 172 2.58 -6.77 4.16
C PHE A 172 2.00 -7.46 2.93
N HIS A 173 1.56 -8.69 3.08
CA HIS A 173 1.08 -9.52 1.98
C HIS A 173 -0.41 -9.80 2.10
N TYR A 174 -1.24 -9.11 1.30
CA TYR A 174 -2.67 -9.42 1.19
C TYR A 174 -2.87 -10.65 0.29
N THR A 175 -3.37 -11.74 0.84
CA THR A 175 -3.33 -13.07 0.18
C THR A 175 -4.63 -13.45 -0.54
N THR A 176 -5.77 -12.87 -0.16
CA THR A 176 -7.09 -13.26 -0.69
C THR A 176 -7.67 -12.32 -1.74
N TRP A 177 -6.93 -11.29 -2.20
CA TRP A 177 -7.44 -10.38 -3.23
C TRP A 177 -7.38 -11.04 -4.63
N PRO A 178 -8.52 -11.33 -5.28
CA PRO A 178 -8.54 -11.96 -6.60
C PRO A 178 -8.05 -11.02 -7.72
N ASP A 179 -7.34 -11.57 -8.72
CA ASP A 179 -6.91 -10.81 -9.90
C ASP A 179 -8.12 -10.30 -10.70
N PHE A 180 -8.11 -9.00 -11.05
CA PHE A 180 -9.21 -8.23 -11.64
C PHE A 180 -10.50 -8.13 -10.81
N GLY A 181 -10.54 -8.73 -9.63
CA GLY A 181 -11.65 -8.57 -8.70
C GLY A 181 -11.38 -7.49 -7.64
N VAL A 182 -12.18 -7.56 -6.59
CA VAL A 182 -12.13 -6.68 -5.42
C VAL A 182 -12.05 -7.53 -4.15
N PRO A 183 -11.57 -6.99 -3.03
CA PRO A 183 -11.68 -7.65 -1.72
C PRO A 183 -13.13 -7.98 -1.40
N GLU A 184 -13.35 -9.05 -0.62
CA GLU A 184 -14.70 -9.52 -0.27
C GLU A 184 -15.52 -8.47 0.50
N SER A 185 -14.84 -7.67 1.33
CA SER A 185 -15.47 -6.61 2.11
C SER A 185 -14.55 -5.39 2.23
N PRO A 186 -15.12 -4.15 2.30
CA PRO A 186 -14.34 -2.98 2.67
C PRO A 186 -13.68 -3.10 4.06
N ALA A 187 -14.29 -3.84 4.99
CA ALA A 187 -13.77 -4.04 6.35
C ALA A 187 -12.40 -4.74 6.35
N SER A 188 -12.25 -5.86 5.63
CA SER A 188 -10.96 -6.58 5.52
C SER A 188 -9.87 -5.72 4.88
N PHE A 189 -10.21 -5.01 3.80
CA PHE A 189 -9.29 -4.08 3.15
C PHE A 189 -8.88 -2.92 4.08
N LEU A 190 -9.83 -2.30 4.77
CA LEU A 190 -9.55 -1.18 5.67
C LEU A 190 -8.73 -1.64 6.87
N ASN A 191 -9.07 -2.77 7.51
CA ASN A 191 -8.27 -3.32 8.59
C ASN A 191 -6.80 -3.52 8.15
N PHE A 192 -6.57 -4.13 6.98
CA PHE A 192 -5.22 -4.27 6.43
C PHE A 192 -4.53 -2.92 6.17
N LEU A 193 -5.22 -1.95 5.56
CA LEU A 193 -4.68 -0.61 5.33
C LEU A 193 -4.26 0.07 6.65
N PHE A 194 -5.10 -0.06 7.68
CA PHE A 194 -4.80 0.51 9.00
C PHE A 194 -3.63 -0.21 9.68
N LYS A 195 -3.48 -1.54 9.54
CA LYS A 195 -2.26 -2.25 9.98
C LYS A 195 -0.98 -1.68 9.34
N VAL A 196 -1.03 -1.38 8.03
CA VAL A 196 0.10 -0.73 7.34
C VAL A 196 0.35 0.68 7.89
N ARG A 197 -0.70 1.48 8.15
CA ARG A 197 -0.58 2.82 8.76
C ARG A 197 0.03 2.77 10.16
N GLU A 198 -0.46 1.88 11.02
CA GLU A 198 -0.02 1.73 12.41
C GLU A 198 1.44 1.32 12.54
N SER A 199 1.96 0.57 11.56
CA SER A 199 3.38 0.20 11.49
C SER A 199 4.34 1.40 11.37
N GLY A 200 3.84 2.57 10.98
CA GLY A 200 4.65 3.75 10.69
C GLY A 200 5.35 3.72 9.32
N CYS A 201 5.23 2.66 8.52
CA CYS A 201 5.85 2.56 7.19
C CYS A 201 5.35 3.62 6.19
N LEU A 202 4.20 4.24 6.43
CA LEU A 202 3.66 5.29 5.59
C LEU A 202 4.13 6.68 6.00
N ASN A 203 4.74 6.86 7.19
CA ASN A 203 5.06 8.17 7.75
C ASN A 203 6.06 8.96 6.89
N SER A 204 6.02 10.29 7.01
CA SER A 204 6.83 11.22 6.20
C SER A 204 8.32 11.21 6.54
N ASP A 205 8.71 10.66 7.68
CA ASP A 205 10.11 10.49 8.11
C ASP A 205 10.77 9.24 7.49
N GLN A 206 9.98 8.39 6.81
CA GLN A 206 10.45 7.20 6.11
C GLN A 206 10.50 7.46 4.59
N GLY A 207 11.24 6.61 3.88
CA GLY A 207 11.15 6.58 2.42
C GLY A 207 9.77 6.11 1.95
N PRO A 208 9.38 6.38 0.69
CA PRO A 208 8.08 5.97 0.15
C PRO A 208 7.85 4.46 0.31
N VAL A 209 6.64 4.07 0.74
CA VAL A 209 6.25 2.67 0.77
C VAL A 209 6.25 2.11 -0.66
N VAL A 210 6.74 0.88 -0.84
CA VAL A 210 6.65 0.19 -2.12
C VAL A 210 5.35 -0.60 -2.14
N VAL A 211 4.49 -0.37 -3.13
CA VAL A 211 3.21 -1.08 -3.31
C VAL A 211 3.23 -1.78 -4.66
N HIS A 212 2.93 -3.08 -4.67
CA HIS A 212 2.84 -3.82 -5.92
C HIS A 212 1.71 -4.85 -5.91
N CYS A 213 1.35 -5.26 -7.12
CA CYS A 213 0.59 -6.47 -7.37
C CYS A 213 1.31 -7.22 -8.49
N SER A 214 0.62 -7.73 -9.50
CA SER A 214 1.31 -8.27 -10.69
C SER A 214 1.81 -7.16 -11.63
N ALA A 215 0.92 -6.26 -12.08
CA ALA A 215 1.29 -5.14 -12.96
C ALA A 215 1.61 -3.83 -12.21
N GLY A 216 1.22 -3.74 -10.94
CA GLY A 216 1.43 -2.53 -10.13
C GLY A 216 0.51 -1.36 -10.47
N ILE A 217 -0.71 -1.64 -10.96
CA ILE A 217 -1.66 -0.58 -11.39
C ILE A 217 -3.09 -0.79 -10.88
N GLY A 218 -3.67 -1.99 -10.97
CA GLY A 218 -5.05 -2.25 -10.54
C GLY A 218 -5.21 -2.18 -9.01
N ARG A 219 -4.88 -3.28 -8.33
CA ARG A 219 -4.95 -3.42 -6.87
C ARG A 219 -4.11 -2.36 -6.14
N SER A 220 -2.90 -2.10 -6.62
CA SER A 220 -2.02 -1.06 -6.08
C SER A 220 -2.62 0.34 -6.21
N GLY A 221 -3.27 0.65 -7.34
CA GLY A 221 -3.99 1.90 -7.53
C GLY A 221 -5.16 2.05 -6.57
N THR A 222 -5.96 0.99 -6.36
CA THR A 222 -7.02 0.96 -5.35
C THR A 222 -6.48 1.22 -3.95
N PHE A 223 -5.39 0.55 -3.55
CA PHE A 223 -4.78 0.74 -2.24
C PHE A 223 -4.38 2.20 -1.98
N CYS A 224 -3.57 2.76 -2.88
CA CYS A 224 -3.05 4.11 -2.71
C CYS A 224 -4.14 5.19 -2.87
N LEU A 225 -5.15 4.99 -3.73
CA LEU A 225 -6.26 5.92 -3.89
C LEU A 225 -7.08 6.01 -2.61
N VAL A 226 -7.43 4.87 -2.00
CA VAL A 226 -8.21 4.88 -0.75
C VAL A 226 -7.40 5.53 0.37
N ASP A 227 -6.13 5.16 0.54
CA ASP A 227 -5.24 5.77 1.53
C ASP A 227 -5.16 7.30 1.36
N THR A 228 -4.91 7.78 0.14
CA THR A 228 -4.79 9.20 -0.17
C THR A 228 -6.10 9.95 0.10
N CYS A 229 -7.24 9.40 -0.36
CA CYS A 229 -8.55 10.02 -0.12
C CYS A 229 -8.83 10.18 1.37
N LEU A 230 -8.62 9.11 2.15
CA LEU A 230 -8.79 9.14 3.60
C LEU A 230 -7.86 10.16 4.26
N LEU A 231 -6.60 10.27 3.81
CA LEU A 231 -5.66 11.25 4.35
C LEU A 231 -6.09 12.70 4.05
N LEU A 232 -6.53 12.98 2.82
CA LEU A 232 -7.06 14.29 2.43
C LEU A 232 -8.30 14.68 3.25
N MET A 233 -9.19 13.72 3.53
CA MET A 233 -10.35 13.97 4.38
C MET A 233 -9.93 14.40 5.79
N SER A 234 -8.96 13.70 6.39
CA SER A 234 -8.42 14.04 7.71
C SER A 234 -7.75 15.42 7.70
N LEU A 235 -6.97 15.74 6.66
CA LEU A 235 -6.27 17.03 6.54
C LEU A 235 -7.22 18.20 6.36
N ARG A 236 -8.21 18.07 5.46
CA ARG A 236 -9.18 19.12 5.16
C ARG A 236 -10.26 19.28 6.23
N LYS A 237 -10.44 18.28 7.10
CA LYS A 237 -11.51 18.19 8.11
C LYS A 237 -12.93 18.30 7.52
N ASP A 238 -13.06 18.05 6.22
CA ASP A 238 -14.32 18.03 5.49
C ASP A 238 -14.30 16.90 4.45
N PRO A 239 -14.94 15.75 4.76
CA PRO A 239 -15.04 14.63 3.83
C PRO A 239 -15.76 14.96 2.52
N SER A 240 -16.62 15.98 2.49
CA SER A 240 -17.36 16.35 1.27
C SER A 240 -16.48 17.03 0.22
N SER A 241 -15.34 17.60 0.64
CA SER A 241 -14.39 18.28 -0.25
C SER A 241 -13.55 17.32 -1.12
N VAL A 242 -13.48 16.03 -0.77
CA VAL A 242 -12.62 15.05 -1.47
C VAL A 242 -13.39 14.40 -2.61
N ARG A 243 -12.96 14.67 -3.85
CA ARG A 243 -13.49 14.06 -5.07
C ARG A 243 -12.58 12.92 -5.52
N ILE A 244 -13.02 11.67 -5.35
CA ILE A 244 -12.22 10.46 -5.65
C ILE A 244 -11.72 10.45 -7.10
N ARG A 245 -12.57 10.85 -8.05
CA ARG A 245 -12.23 10.90 -9.48
C ARG A 245 -11.02 11.78 -9.76
N ASP A 246 -10.98 12.97 -9.16
CA ASP A 246 -9.89 13.92 -9.34
C ASP A 246 -8.60 13.38 -8.75
N VAL A 247 -8.66 12.82 -7.54
CA VAL A 247 -7.49 12.21 -6.88
C VAL A 247 -6.94 11.09 -7.76
N LEU A 248 -7.80 10.24 -8.33
CA LEU A 248 -7.37 9.18 -9.24
C LEU A 248 -6.76 9.73 -10.53
N LEU A 249 -7.36 10.76 -11.13
CA LEU A 249 -6.82 11.41 -12.34
C LEU A 249 -5.44 12.02 -12.06
N GLU A 250 -5.26 12.65 -10.90
CA GLU A 250 -3.97 13.21 -10.47
C GLU A 250 -2.93 12.10 -10.28
N MET A 251 -3.26 11.03 -9.56
CA MET A 251 -2.35 9.89 -9.39
C MET A 251 -1.99 9.22 -10.72
N ARG A 252 -2.92 9.19 -11.69
CA ARG A 252 -2.68 8.66 -13.04
C ARG A 252 -1.73 9.52 -13.88
N ARG A 253 -1.37 10.73 -13.44
CA ARG A 253 -0.28 11.51 -14.05
C ARG A 253 1.09 10.93 -13.73
N TYR A 254 1.22 10.14 -12.66
CA TYR A 254 2.48 9.54 -12.26
C TYR A 254 2.65 8.10 -12.78
N ARG A 255 1.56 7.34 -12.89
CA ARG A 255 1.59 5.98 -13.43
C ARG A 255 0.31 5.69 -14.20
N MET A 256 0.46 5.14 -15.40
CA MET A 256 -0.68 4.79 -16.24
C MET A 256 -1.62 3.76 -15.58
N GLY A 257 -2.90 3.82 -15.95
CA GLY A 257 -3.82 2.70 -15.76
C GLY A 257 -4.15 2.32 -14.31
N LEU A 258 -3.89 3.19 -13.32
CA LEU A 258 -4.26 2.93 -11.94
C LEU A 258 -5.76 2.66 -11.83
N ILE A 259 -6.15 1.58 -11.15
CA ILE A 259 -7.51 1.01 -11.18
C ILE A 259 -7.88 0.49 -12.58
N GLN A 260 -8.07 -0.83 -12.69
CA GLN A 260 -8.19 -1.55 -13.96
C GLN A 260 -9.62 -1.94 -14.33
N THR A 261 -10.58 -1.86 -13.39
CA THR A 261 -11.98 -2.22 -13.63
C THR A 261 -12.93 -1.21 -12.99
N ALA A 262 -14.15 -1.14 -13.51
CA ALA A 262 -15.23 -0.36 -12.92
C ALA A 262 -15.56 -0.83 -11.49
N ASP A 263 -15.47 -2.15 -11.24
CA ASP A 263 -15.68 -2.72 -9.90
C ASP A 263 -14.60 -2.28 -8.91
N GLN A 264 -13.34 -2.17 -9.33
CA GLN A 264 -12.28 -1.62 -8.48
C GLN A 264 -12.52 -0.15 -8.15
N LEU A 265 -13.03 0.64 -9.10
CA LEU A 265 -13.42 2.03 -8.85
C LEU A 265 -14.59 2.10 -7.85
N ARG A 266 -15.64 1.31 -8.08
CA ARG A 266 -16.78 1.20 -7.17
C ARG A 266 -16.35 0.80 -5.77
N PHE A 267 -15.45 -0.18 -5.66
CA PHE A 267 -14.89 -0.63 -4.39
C PHE A 267 -14.07 0.47 -3.71
N SER A 268 -13.28 1.25 -4.44
CA SER A 268 -12.59 2.41 -3.87
C SER A 268 -13.56 3.41 -3.24
N TYR A 269 -14.72 3.67 -3.86
CA TYR A 269 -15.75 4.51 -3.23
C TYR A 269 -16.30 3.89 -1.95
N LEU A 270 -16.65 2.60 -1.98
CA LEU A 270 -17.14 1.89 -0.79
C LEU A 270 -16.15 1.96 0.37
N ALA A 271 -14.87 1.69 0.10
CA ALA A 271 -13.82 1.71 1.11
C ALA A 271 -13.56 3.12 1.66
N VAL A 272 -13.59 4.16 0.81
CA VAL A 272 -13.43 5.55 1.29
C VAL A 272 -14.64 5.99 2.10
N ILE A 273 -15.87 5.68 1.67
CA ILE A 273 -17.10 6.00 2.42
C ILE A 273 -17.09 5.33 3.79
N GLU A 274 -16.75 4.04 3.85
CA GLU A 274 -16.66 3.29 5.09
C GLU A 274 -15.54 3.83 5.99
N GLY A 275 -14.35 4.05 5.44
CA GLY A 275 -13.21 4.61 6.17
C GLY A 275 -13.43 6.05 6.67
N ALA A 276 -14.25 6.84 5.98
CA ALA A 276 -14.59 8.20 6.39
C ALA A 276 -15.37 8.24 7.71
N LYS A 277 -16.12 7.18 8.05
CA LYS A 277 -16.84 7.09 9.33
C LYS A 277 -15.86 7.04 10.51
N TYR A 278 -14.75 6.32 10.37
CA TYR A 278 -13.68 6.27 11.38
C TYR A 278 -13.02 7.64 11.56
N ILE A 279 -12.71 8.34 10.46
CA ILE A 279 -12.10 9.68 10.50
C ILE A 279 -12.99 10.71 11.23
N LYS A 280 -14.32 10.56 11.14
CA LYS A 280 -15.28 11.43 11.84
C LYS A 280 -15.36 11.19 13.35
N GLY A 281 -14.51 10.32 13.92
CA GLY A 281 -14.37 10.11 15.36
C GLY A 281 -15.00 8.82 15.87
N ASP A 282 -15.50 7.95 14.99
CA ASP A 282 -16.00 6.63 15.39
C ASP A 282 -14.83 5.62 15.46
N THR A 283 -14.04 5.74 16.52
CA THR A 283 -12.88 4.86 16.76
C THR A 283 -13.29 3.41 17.04
N SER A 284 -14.57 3.17 17.37
CA SER A 284 -15.09 1.81 17.60
C SER A 284 -15.12 0.96 16.32
N LEU A 285 -15.11 1.61 15.15
CA LEU A 285 -15.12 0.93 13.86
C LEU A 285 -13.86 0.12 13.58
N GLN A 286 -12.73 0.47 14.17
CA GLN A 286 -11.50 -0.28 13.93
C GLN A 286 -11.57 -1.68 14.56
N GLU A 287 -12.04 -1.79 15.79
CA GLU A 287 -12.31 -3.09 16.42
C GLU A 287 -13.42 -3.83 15.65
N SER A 288 -14.46 -3.11 15.20
CA SER A 288 -15.51 -3.70 14.38
C SER A 288 -14.99 -4.26 13.06
N TRP A 289 -14.09 -3.57 12.35
CA TRP A 289 -13.51 -4.09 11.11
C TRP A 289 -12.61 -5.28 11.37
N LYS A 290 -11.86 -5.27 12.48
CA LYS A 290 -11.06 -6.42 12.90
C LYS A 290 -11.95 -7.64 13.09
N GLU A 291 -13.04 -7.50 13.84
CA GLU A 291 -14.05 -8.55 14.05
C GLU A 291 -14.69 -8.99 12.73
N LEU A 292 -15.22 -8.06 11.92
CA LEU A 292 -15.90 -8.35 10.65
C LEU A 292 -14.98 -8.91 9.56
N SER A 293 -13.66 -8.69 9.69
CA SER A 293 -12.68 -9.23 8.75
C SER A 293 -12.33 -10.69 9.02
N ASN A 294 -12.71 -11.21 10.18
CA ASN A 294 -12.35 -12.55 10.64
C ASN A 294 -10.83 -12.83 10.50
N GLU A 295 -9.98 -11.88 10.90
CA GLU A 295 -8.52 -12.00 10.67
C GLU A 295 -7.86 -13.16 11.42
N GLU A 296 -8.50 -13.65 12.49
CA GLU A 296 -8.02 -14.76 13.32
C GLU A 296 -8.53 -16.14 12.84
N ASP A 297 -9.33 -16.20 11.77
CA ASP A 297 -9.73 -17.46 11.15
C ASP A 297 -8.53 -18.16 10.48
N ASP A 298 -8.66 -19.46 10.21
CA ASP A 298 -7.62 -20.19 9.47
C ASP A 298 -7.46 -19.62 8.05
N PRO A 299 -6.22 -19.40 7.58
CA PRO A 299 -5.98 -18.93 6.22
C PRO A 299 -6.44 -19.98 5.20
N PRO A 300 -6.97 -19.55 4.04
CA PRO A 300 -7.43 -20.47 3.02
C PRO A 300 -6.26 -21.30 2.46
N GLU A 301 -6.47 -22.61 2.31
CA GLU A 301 -5.51 -23.49 1.65
C GLU A 301 -5.43 -23.17 0.16
N PHE A 302 -4.28 -22.64 -0.27
CA PHE A 302 -3.96 -22.52 -1.69
C PHE A 302 -3.09 -23.70 -2.10
N THR A 303 -3.69 -24.74 -2.66
CA THR A 303 -2.92 -25.86 -3.20
C THR A 303 -1.98 -25.34 -4.31
N PRO A 304 -0.66 -25.54 -4.19
CA PRO A 304 0.25 -25.22 -5.28
C PRO A 304 -0.11 -26.09 -6.49
N PRO A 305 0.02 -25.57 -7.73
CA PRO A 305 -0.21 -26.39 -8.90
C PRO A 305 0.72 -27.62 -8.85
N PRO A 306 0.25 -28.81 -9.26
CA PRO A 306 1.07 -30.00 -9.28
C PRO A 306 2.33 -29.76 -10.13
N PRO A 307 3.48 -30.37 -9.77
CA PRO A 307 4.69 -30.24 -10.55
C PRO A 307 4.43 -30.69 -12.01
N PRO A 308 5.07 -30.05 -13.00
CA PRO A 308 4.94 -30.47 -14.39
C PRO A 308 5.33 -31.95 -14.53
N PRO A 309 4.62 -32.73 -15.38
CA PRO A 309 4.93 -34.13 -15.58
C PRO A 309 6.39 -34.28 -16.03
N LEU A 310 7.09 -35.25 -15.44
CA LEU A 310 8.45 -35.59 -15.85
C LEU A 310 8.42 -35.94 -17.35
N PRO A 311 9.37 -35.42 -18.16
CA PRO A 311 9.45 -35.82 -19.56
C PRO A 311 9.63 -37.35 -19.62
N PRO A 312 8.98 -38.02 -20.59
CA PRO A 312 9.11 -39.47 -20.75
C PRO A 312 10.60 -39.84 -20.93
N PRO A 313 11.03 -41.02 -20.44
CA PRO A 313 12.38 -41.50 -20.67
C PRO A 313 12.69 -41.45 -22.17
N ARG A 314 13.74 -40.73 -22.55
CA ARG A 314 14.21 -40.72 -23.95
C ARG A 314 14.72 -42.12 -24.26
N ASP A 315 14.02 -42.84 -25.14
CA ASP A 315 14.52 -44.07 -25.73
C ASP A 315 15.81 -43.78 -26.51
N PRO A 316 16.89 -44.55 -26.29
CA PRO A 316 18.06 -44.47 -27.14
C PRO A 316 17.71 -45.20 -28.43
N HIS A 317 17.59 -44.44 -29.52
CA HIS A 317 17.56 -44.82 -30.95
C HIS A 317 16.30 -44.33 -31.67
N ASN A 318 16.40 -43.23 -32.43
CA ASN A 318 16.58 -43.28 -33.89
C ASN A 318 16.71 -41.84 -34.44
N GLY A 319 17.60 -41.64 -35.41
CA GLY A 319 17.84 -40.33 -36.02
C GLY A 319 16.69 -39.86 -36.91
N LYS A 320 16.27 -38.60 -36.74
CA LYS A 320 15.83 -37.74 -37.84
C LYS A 320 15.80 -36.27 -37.42
N LEU A 321 16.22 -35.44 -38.37
CA LEU A 321 16.34 -33.99 -38.33
C LEU A 321 14.93 -33.35 -38.28
N GLU A 322 14.64 -32.55 -37.24
CA GLU A 322 13.57 -31.53 -37.29
C GLU A 322 14.09 -30.21 -36.72
N LEU A 323 13.90 -29.16 -37.52
CA LEU A 323 14.22 -27.77 -37.22
C LEU A 323 13.16 -27.19 -36.27
N SER A 324 13.52 -26.93 -35.01
CA SER A 324 12.69 -26.14 -34.08
C SER A 324 13.22 -24.71 -34.00
N PHE A 325 12.48 -23.79 -34.62
CA PHE A 325 12.55 -22.36 -34.34
C PHE A 325 11.91 -22.11 -32.98
N PHE A 326 12.68 -22.10 -31.89
CA PHE A 326 12.50 -21.36 -30.61
C PHE A 326 13.52 -21.94 -29.60
N PRO A 327 14.43 -21.16 -29.00
CA PRO A 327 15.32 -21.70 -27.97
C PRO A 327 14.57 -21.83 -26.63
N GLU A 328 14.53 -23.06 -26.12
CA GLU A 328 14.00 -23.46 -24.81
C GLU A 328 14.84 -22.85 -23.67
N ASN A 329 14.16 -22.26 -22.69
CA ASN A 329 14.76 -21.53 -21.57
C ASN A 329 15.03 -22.44 -20.34
N ASP A 330 15.12 -23.75 -20.52
CA ASP A 330 15.14 -24.74 -19.43
C ASP A 330 16.54 -25.09 -18.89
N GLU A 331 17.63 -24.60 -19.50
CA GLU A 331 18.99 -24.82 -18.97
C GLU A 331 19.41 -23.86 -17.85
N LEU A 332 18.73 -22.71 -17.68
CA LEU A 332 19.07 -21.71 -16.67
C LEU A 332 18.70 -22.12 -15.24
N ILE A 333 17.73 -23.03 -15.06
CA ILE A 333 17.28 -23.48 -13.73
C ILE A 333 18.24 -24.53 -13.13
N ARG A 334 19.08 -25.20 -13.94
CA ARG A 334 20.06 -26.18 -13.45
C ARG A 334 21.45 -25.60 -13.16
N GLN A 335 21.81 -24.47 -13.74
CA GLN A 335 23.14 -23.85 -13.51
C GLN A 335 23.28 -23.12 -12.16
N MET A 336 22.19 -22.79 -11.48
CA MET A 336 22.25 -22.13 -10.17
C MET A 336 22.77 -23.02 -9.02
N LYS A 337 23.00 -24.32 -9.25
CA LYS A 337 23.44 -25.25 -8.19
C LYS A 337 24.95 -25.53 -8.11
N THR A 338 25.78 -24.91 -8.93
CA THR A 338 27.24 -25.05 -8.82
C THR A 338 27.91 -23.86 -9.48
N HIS A 339 28.45 -22.92 -8.71
CA HIS A 339 29.79 -22.35 -8.90
C HIS A 339 30.18 -21.57 -7.63
N SER A 340 30.97 -22.25 -6.80
CA SER A 340 31.83 -21.67 -5.78
C SER A 340 33.17 -21.27 -6.45
N LEU A 341 33.77 -20.18 -5.93
CA LEU A 341 35.11 -19.62 -6.19
C LEU A 341 35.28 -18.60 -7.35
N GLY A 342 35.32 -17.33 -6.94
CA GLY A 342 36.50 -16.45 -7.11
C GLY A 342 36.70 -15.70 -8.42
N SER A 343 36.42 -14.38 -8.40
CA SER A 343 37.30 -13.33 -8.94
C SER A 343 36.69 -11.96 -8.66
N THR A 344 37.45 -11.10 -7.98
CA THR A 344 37.08 -9.73 -7.63
C THR A 344 37.22 -8.83 -8.86
N GLN A 345 36.15 -8.16 -9.28
CA GLN A 345 36.23 -6.98 -10.14
C GLN A 345 35.54 -5.81 -9.43
N GLU A 346 36.32 -4.73 -9.24
CA GLU A 346 35.86 -3.46 -8.67
C GLU A 346 34.71 -2.88 -9.50
N LEU A 347 33.63 -2.50 -8.82
CA LEU A 347 32.49 -1.79 -9.40
C LEU A 347 32.70 -0.27 -9.25
N ASP A 348 32.70 0.43 -10.38
CA ASP A 348 32.82 1.88 -10.46
C ASP A 348 31.60 2.56 -9.81
N LEU A 349 31.80 3.08 -8.59
CA LEU A 349 30.86 3.96 -7.91
C LEU A 349 30.84 5.33 -8.59
N ARG A 350 29.68 5.74 -9.10
CA ARG A 350 29.49 7.08 -9.68
C ARG A 350 29.46 8.13 -8.57
N LYS A 351 30.60 8.74 -8.22
CA LYS A 351 30.66 9.90 -7.32
C LYS A 351 30.04 11.12 -7.99
N ARG A 352 28.92 11.62 -7.46
CA ARG A 352 28.50 13.03 -7.63
C ARG A 352 28.78 13.77 -6.33
N ASN A 353 29.68 14.75 -6.40
CA ASN A 353 29.83 15.76 -5.35
C ASN A 353 28.52 16.55 -5.25
N ILE A 354 27.90 16.52 -4.07
CA ILE A 354 26.78 17.40 -3.74
C ILE A 354 27.38 18.79 -3.48
N THR A 355 27.25 19.68 -4.44
CA THR A 355 27.41 21.12 -4.21
C THR A 355 26.00 21.73 -4.23
N ALA A 356 25.63 22.39 -3.14
CA ALA A 356 24.34 23.06 -3.00
C ALA A 356 24.12 24.08 -4.13
N PRO A 357 22.90 24.26 -4.66
CA PRO A 357 22.66 25.23 -5.72
C PRO A 357 22.75 26.65 -5.15
N GLN A 358 23.63 27.47 -5.73
CA GLN A 358 23.57 28.92 -5.58
C GLN A 358 22.47 29.50 -6.49
N PRO A 359 21.78 30.57 -6.07
CA PRO A 359 20.75 31.22 -6.87
C PRO A 359 21.37 31.99 -8.05
N PRO A 360 20.62 32.19 -9.15
CA PRO A 360 21.15 32.80 -10.37
C PRO A 360 21.45 34.29 -10.19
N PRO A 361 22.40 34.87 -10.96
CA PRO A 361 22.69 36.29 -10.93
C PRO A 361 21.59 37.07 -11.66
N HIS A 362 21.04 38.08 -10.99
CA HIS A 362 20.20 39.10 -11.62
C HIS A 362 21.09 40.11 -12.36
N SER A 363 20.97 40.14 -13.69
CA SER A 363 21.38 41.30 -14.50
C SER A 363 20.26 42.33 -14.43
N ALA A 364 20.53 43.47 -13.80
CA ALA A 364 19.67 44.63 -13.81
C ALA A 364 19.86 45.41 -15.12
N ASP A 365 18.76 45.82 -15.75
CA ASP A 365 18.68 47.09 -16.46
C ASP A 365 17.70 47.99 -15.71
N GLN A 366 18.16 49.22 -15.49
CA GLN A 366 17.61 50.25 -14.62
C GLN A 366 16.37 50.93 -15.22
N LEU A 367 15.48 51.41 -14.36
CA LEU A 367 14.99 52.80 -14.39
C LEU A 367 14.45 53.20 -13.01
N ASP A 368 14.87 54.38 -12.60
CA ASP A 368 14.73 55.07 -11.31
C ASP A 368 13.28 55.22 -10.78
N ASP A 369 13.10 55.16 -9.46
CA ASP A 369 12.80 56.39 -8.69
C ASP A 369 12.91 56.22 -7.16
N HIS A 370 13.87 56.96 -6.61
CA HIS A 370 13.85 57.77 -5.39
C HIS A 370 13.28 57.30 -4.02
N MET A 371 14.21 57.38 -3.04
CA MET A 371 14.09 57.71 -1.60
C MET A 371 13.51 56.63 -0.65
N GLY A 372 14.12 56.26 0.48
CA GLY A 372 15.35 56.70 1.13
C GLY A 372 15.42 56.09 2.55
N ILE A 373 16.60 55.56 2.91
CA ILE A 373 17.29 55.71 4.20
C ILE A 373 16.50 55.34 5.48
N ARG A 374 16.82 54.20 6.13
CA ARG A 374 17.81 54.06 7.24
C ARG A 374 17.66 52.72 7.97
N ASP A 375 18.79 52.01 8.09
CA ASP A 375 19.07 50.97 9.07
C ASP A 375 18.85 51.48 10.51
N ILE A 376 18.55 50.56 11.44
CA ILE A 376 19.32 50.36 12.68
C ILE A 376 18.97 49.00 13.30
N THR A 377 20.03 48.26 13.58
CA THR A 377 20.18 47.06 14.41
C THR A 377 19.64 47.18 15.85
N SER A 378 19.16 46.05 16.40
CA SER A 378 19.65 45.39 17.64
C SER A 378 18.59 44.97 18.67
N LYS A 379 18.72 43.69 19.05
CA LYS A 379 18.59 43.05 20.38
C LYS A 379 17.26 43.15 21.19
N ALA A 380 16.77 41.95 21.53
CA ALA A 380 15.92 41.65 22.70
C ALA A 380 16.64 41.99 24.03
N PRO A 381 15.93 42.19 25.17
CA PRO A 381 15.50 41.05 26.00
C PRO A 381 14.21 41.21 26.86
N ASN A 382 13.65 40.06 27.26
CA ASN A 382 12.95 39.65 28.50
C ASN A 382 11.88 40.51 29.25
N LYS A 383 10.77 39.79 29.54
CA LYS A 383 10.01 39.62 30.81
C LYS A 383 9.04 40.71 31.36
N SER A 384 7.77 40.31 31.38
CA SER A 384 6.76 40.25 32.48
C SER A 384 6.14 41.49 33.14
N GLN A 385 4.82 41.35 33.41
CA GLN A 385 3.84 42.03 34.31
C GLN A 385 2.85 42.93 33.54
N GLN A 386 1.55 42.63 33.39
CA GLN A 386 0.45 42.23 34.31
C GLN A 386 -0.04 43.36 35.22
N GLN A 387 -1.28 43.81 34.99
CA GLN A 387 -2.28 44.49 35.85
C GLN A 387 -3.40 45.03 34.94
N HIS A 388 -4.67 45.23 35.30
CA HIS A 388 -5.66 44.72 36.27
C HIS A 388 -6.90 45.63 36.08
N GLU A 389 -8.13 45.12 36.28
CA GLU A 389 -9.37 45.81 36.76
C GLU A 389 -10.56 44.83 36.50
N GLU A 390 -10.98 44.02 37.49
CA GLU A 390 -12.05 44.26 38.52
C GLU A 390 -13.47 44.15 37.89
N GLU A 391 -14.32 43.12 38.10
CA GLU A 391 -14.84 42.38 39.28
C GLU A 391 -16.01 43.11 40.00
N GLU A 392 -17.23 42.55 39.91
CA GLU A 392 -18.33 42.80 40.85
C GLU A 392 -19.21 41.54 40.96
N LEU A 393 -19.63 41.23 42.19
CA LEU A 393 -20.01 39.91 42.70
C LEU A 393 -21.21 40.12 43.65
N GLU A 394 -22.36 39.47 43.43
CA GLU A 394 -23.42 39.36 44.46
C GLU A 394 -24.21 38.03 44.40
N LEU A 395 -24.40 37.47 45.60
CA LEU A 395 -25.27 36.37 46.10
C LEU A 395 -25.37 36.65 47.63
N PRO A 396 -26.27 36.05 48.46
CA PRO A 396 -27.25 34.96 48.23
C PRO A 396 -28.63 35.15 48.95
N GLU A 397 -29.57 34.21 48.81
CA GLU A 397 -30.46 33.79 49.91
C GLU A 397 -31.13 32.42 49.68
N ALA A 398 -31.42 31.69 50.76
CA ALA A 398 -31.78 30.27 50.83
C ALA A 398 -33.10 30.00 51.57
N ALA A 399 -33.78 28.89 51.21
CA ALA A 399 -34.73 28.03 51.97
C ALA A 399 -35.77 27.43 50.97
N ASN A 400 -36.32 26.21 51.04
CA ASN A 400 -36.44 25.18 52.07
C ASN A 400 -36.75 23.81 51.41
N GLN A 401 -36.68 22.76 52.22
CA GLN A 401 -36.74 21.29 52.02
C GLN A 401 -37.92 20.69 51.23
N GLN A 402 -37.69 19.53 50.59
CA GLN A 402 -38.39 18.26 50.90
C GLN A 402 -37.61 17.02 50.41
N LYS A 403 -37.43 16.05 51.32
CA LYS A 403 -36.87 14.70 51.15
C LYS A 403 -38.01 13.70 50.97
N GLU A 404 -37.91 12.82 49.98
CA GLU A 404 -38.55 11.50 49.84
C GLU A 404 -37.91 10.85 48.59
N GLY A 405 -37.49 9.59 48.47
CA GLY A 405 -37.35 8.41 49.30
C GLY A 405 -36.51 7.42 48.46
N SER A 406 -35.75 6.53 49.10
CA SER A 406 -34.93 5.49 48.46
C SER A 406 -35.78 4.46 47.69
N PRO A 407 -35.42 4.00 46.47
CA PRO A 407 -36.09 2.88 45.85
C PRO A 407 -35.45 1.53 46.22
N VAL A 408 -36.35 0.60 46.52
CA VAL A 408 -36.23 -0.81 46.90
C VAL A 408 -35.51 -1.64 45.81
N PRO A 409 -34.74 -2.70 46.16
CA PRO A 409 -34.12 -3.57 45.19
C PRO A 409 -35.15 -4.51 44.56
N GLY A 410 -35.26 -4.50 43.23
CA GLY A 410 -35.92 -5.56 42.48
C GLY A 410 -37.06 -5.09 41.58
N ALA A 411 -36.73 -4.58 40.40
CA ALA A 411 -37.56 -4.70 39.21
C ALA A 411 -36.65 -4.62 37.98
N TRP A 412 -36.57 -5.72 37.22
CA TRP A 412 -35.84 -5.75 35.96
C TRP A 412 -36.59 -4.88 34.94
N SER A 413 -35.85 -4.17 34.08
CA SER A 413 -36.49 -3.32 33.06
C SER A 413 -37.34 -4.18 32.11
N PRO A 414 -38.47 -3.69 31.57
CA PRO A 414 -39.35 -4.47 30.71
C PRO A 414 -38.63 -5.07 29.49
N LEU A 415 -37.61 -4.38 28.99
CA LEU A 415 -36.73 -4.85 27.91
C LEU A 415 -35.92 -6.09 28.34
N LEU A 416 -35.34 -6.05 29.55
CA LEU A 416 -34.54 -7.16 30.06
C LEU A 416 -35.40 -8.39 30.34
N THR A 417 -36.62 -8.19 30.86
CA THR A 417 -37.61 -9.26 31.07
C THR A 417 -38.03 -9.91 29.75
N ASN A 418 -38.25 -9.11 28.70
CA ASN A 418 -38.61 -9.62 27.37
C ASN A 418 -37.45 -10.40 26.73
N VAL A 419 -36.20 -9.93 26.86
CA VAL A 419 -35.03 -10.64 26.34
C VAL A 419 -34.82 -11.98 27.07
N CYS A 420 -34.99 -12.01 28.40
CA CYS A 420 -34.92 -13.25 29.18
C CYS A 420 -36.04 -14.23 28.82
N LEU A 421 -37.26 -13.74 28.53
CA LEU A 421 -38.37 -14.61 28.13
C LEU A 421 -38.15 -15.20 26.73
N CYS A 422 -37.69 -14.39 25.77
CA CYS A 422 -37.38 -14.85 24.41
C CYS A 422 -36.24 -15.88 24.39
N THR A 423 -35.20 -15.67 25.20
CA THR A 423 -34.08 -16.62 25.31
C THR A 423 -34.51 -17.93 25.97
N ALA A 424 -35.33 -17.89 27.01
CA ALA A 424 -35.88 -19.09 27.64
C ALA A 424 -36.76 -19.90 26.67
N LEU A 425 -37.58 -19.23 25.85
CA LEU A 425 -38.42 -19.89 24.83
C LEU A 425 -37.57 -20.51 23.71
N ALA A 426 -36.54 -19.83 23.23
CA ALA A 426 -35.63 -20.35 22.21
C ALA A 426 -34.87 -21.59 22.69
N LEU A 427 -34.35 -21.57 23.93
CA LEU A 427 -33.67 -22.72 24.53
C LEU A 427 -34.61 -23.89 24.77
N SER A 428 -35.86 -23.62 25.17
CA SER A 428 -36.88 -24.65 25.34
C SER A 428 -37.27 -25.30 24.00
N ALA A 429 -37.44 -24.50 22.95
CA ALA A 429 -37.71 -25.00 21.60
C ALA A 429 -36.53 -25.83 21.06
N TYR A 430 -35.29 -25.40 21.32
CA TYR A 430 -34.09 -26.14 20.94
C TYR A 430 -33.95 -27.47 21.68
N ALA A 431 -34.24 -27.49 22.99
CA ALA A 431 -34.25 -28.72 23.78
C ALA A 431 -35.33 -29.70 23.31
N CYS A 432 -36.53 -29.22 22.99
CA CYS A 432 -37.60 -30.04 22.42
C CYS A 432 -37.23 -30.58 21.03
N TYR A 433 -36.62 -29.75 20.17
CA TYR A 433 -36.13 -30.19 18.87
C TYR A 433 -35.07 -31.30 19.01
N ARG A 434 -34.11 -31.13 19.93
CA ARG A 434 -33.10 -32.16 20.19
C ARG A 434 -33.67 -33.45 20.74
N ALA A 435 -34.67 -33.40 21.60
CA ALA A 435 -35.29 -34.61 22.16
C ALA A 435 -36.17 -35.37 21.16
N TYR A 436 -36.61 -34.73 20.07
CA TYR A 436 -37.51 -35.34 19.08
C TYR A 436 -36.79 -35.84 17.83
N PHE A 437 -35.62 -35.27 17.51
CA PHE A 437 -34.88 -35.54 16.26
C PHE A 437 -33.47 -36.13 16.48
N HIS A 438 -33.04 -36.30 17.73
CA HIS A 438 -31.81 -36.99 18.14
C HIS A 438 -32.10 -37.85 19.38
#